data_AF-A0A161J847-F1
#
_entry.id   AF-A0A161J847-F1
#
_cell.length_a   1.000
_cell.length_b   1.000
_cell.length_c   1.000
_cell.angle_alpha   90.00
_cell.angle_beta   90.00
_cell.angle_gamma   90.00
#
_symmetry.space_group_name_H-M   'P 1'
#
loop_
_entity.id
_entity.type
_entity.pdbx_description
1 polymer ?
#
loop_
_entity_poly.entity_id
_entity_poly.type
_entity_poly.pdbx_seq_one_letter_code
_entity_poly.pdbx_strand_id
1 'polypeptide(L)'
;MVLMLGSYEPTVWNVGWSPGTRILAVLVSGYHRQVINGLPSSVPRIVSSHDNQGACPSFSLSGDRLNSLNAVARQVFGRNVDMVFPARGGKALISGSGAEAGNWVTDRAAQSTESFRLADTPLAGEAGLDDAVRKGYLREATPADARNWQMAAAAAQGAGDVPPVYGGTKPRPVRMYHAYVVLKPFTLPAGLYGAHSATFFVPKGVPRPKGPLGHSTLYDFNTLSCAGVACRH
;
A
#
# COMPACT_ATOMS: atom_id res chain seq x y z
N MET A 1 -12.21 -17.52 -20.68
CA MET A 1 -11.66 -17.55 -19.32
C MET A 1 -12.37 -16.53 -18.44
N VAL A 2 -12.34 -16.72 -17.12
CA VAL A 2 -12.82 -15.75 -16.12
C VAL A 2 -11.63 -15.35 -15.28
N LEU A 3 -11.52 -14.07 -14.91
CA LEU A 3 -10.37 -13.55 -14.17
C LEU A 3 -10.76 -13.12 -12.76
N MET A 4 -9.88 -13.42 -11.80
CA MET A 4 -9.90 -12.86 -10.45
C MET A 4 -8.61 -12.08 -10.23
N LEU A 5 -8.70 -10.76 -10.07
CA LEU A 5 -7.53 -9.90 -9.83
C LEU A 5 -7.58 -9.39 -8.39
N GLY A 6 -6.43 -9.37 -7.71
CA GLY A 6 -6.38 -9.02 -6.30
C GLY A 6 -5.07 -8.38 -5.88
N SER A 7 -5.13 -7.21 -5.27
CA SER A 7 -3.98 -6.51 -4.70
C SER A 7 -4.32 -5.97 -3.31
N TYR A 8 -3.32 -5.85 -2.45
CA TYR A 8 -3.52 -5.19 -1.16
C TYR A 8 -3.63 -3.66 -1.36
N GLU A 9 -2.73 -3.09 -2.16
CA GLU A 9 -2.57 -1.65 -2.41
C GLU A 9 -3.55 -1.08 -3.44
N PRO A 10 -3.70 0.27 -3.48
CA PRO A 10 -4.44 0.92 -4.56
C PRO A 10 -3.85 0.55 -5.92
N THR A 11 -4.65 -0.06 -6.80
CA THR A 11 -4.14 -0.66 -8.05
C THR A 11 -5.05 -0.37 -9.25
N VAL A 12 -4.44 0.01 -10.38
CA VAL A 12 -5.09 0.08 -11.69
C VAL A 12 -4.66 -1.13 -12.51
N TRP A 13 -5.61 -2.00 -12.84
CA TRP A 13 -5.41 -3.21 -13.63
C TRP A 13 -5.62 -2.89 -15.11
N ASN A 14 -4.54 -2.72 -15.87
CA ASN A 14 -4.59 -2.58 -17.33
C ASN A 14 -4.59 -3.97 -17.96
N VAL A 15 -5.72 -4.36 -18.56
CA VAL A 15 -5.88 -5.71 -19.12
C VAL A 15 -5.66 -5.70 -20.62
N GLY A 16 -4.71 -6.52 -21.06
CA GLY A 16 -4.51 -6.90 -22.46
C GLY A 16 -4.60 -8.41 -22.62
N TRP A 17 -5.00 -8.87 -23.80
CA TRP A 17 -5.08 -10.29 -24.12
C TRP A 17 -4.62 -10.57 -25.55
N SER A 18 -4.22 -11.80 -25.86
CA SER A 18 -3.87 -12.20 -27.22
C SER A 18 -5.12 -12.35 -28.10
N PRO A 19 -5.02 -12.14 -29.43
CA PRO A 19 -6.11 -12.46 -30.36
C PRO A 19 -6.61 -13.89 -30.17
N GLY A 20 -7.93 -14.07 -30.18
CA GLY A 20 -8.58 -15.36 -29.91
C GLY A 20 -8.83 -15.67 -28.43
N THR A 21 -8.22 -14.93 -27.50
CA THR A 21 -8.57 -15.03 -26.08
C THR A 21 -9.90 -14.34 -25.82
N ARG A 22 -10.84 -15.08 -25.20
CA ARG A 22 -12.13 -14.55 -24.74
C ARG A 22 -12.17 -14.46 -23.22
N ILE A 23 -12.21 -13.23 -22.71
CA ILE A 23 -12.48 -12.94 -21.29
C ILE A 23 -14.00 -12.86 -21.11
N LEU A 24 -14.55 -13.70 -20.24
CA LEU A 24 -15.99 -13.86 -20.04
C LEU A 24 -16.52 -13.02 -18.88
N ALA A 25 -15.73 -12.84 -17.83
CA ALA A 25 -16.05 -12.00 -16.68
C ALA A 25 -14.77 -11.71 -15.88
N VAL A 26 -14.79 -10.62 -15.11
CA VAL A 26 -13.69 -10.25 -14.21
C VAL A 26 -14.20 -9.83 -12.84
N LEU A 27 -13.68 -10.47 -11.78
CA LEU A 27 -13.85 -10.02 -10.41
C LEU A 27 -12.53 -9.40 -9.94
N VAL A 28 -12.61 -8.18 -9.41
CA VAL A 28 -11.45 -7.50 -8.83
C VAL A 28 -11.69 -7.20 -7.38
N SER A 29 -10.69 -7.48 -6.57
CA SER A 29 -10.74 -7.29 -5.14
C SER A 29 -9.43 -6.80 -4.56
N GLY A 30 -9.47 -6.46 -3.29
CA GLY A 30 -8.33 -5.95 -2.57
C GLY A 30 -8.70 -5.34 -1.24
N TYR A 31 -7.70 -4.81 -0.55
CA TYR A 31 -7.95 -4.00 0.63
C TYR A 31 -8.27 -2.57 0.20
N HIS A 32 -7.36 -1.95 -0.56
CA HIS A 32 -7.53 -0.58 -1.03
C HIS A 32 -8.21 -0.47 -2.39
N ARG A 33 -8.52 0.77 -2.80
CA ARG A 33 -9.18 1.10 -4.07
C ARG A 33 -8.61 0.34 -5.28
N GLN A 34 -9.47 -0.35 -6.00
CA GLN A 34 -9.13 -1.07 -7.23
C GLN A 34 -9.83 -0.45 -8.44
N VAL A 35 -9.15 -0.43 -9.58
CA VAL A 35 -9.71 0.05 -10.86
C VAL A 35 -9.36 -0.94 -11.97
N ILE A 36 -10.32 -1.21 -12.86
CA ILE A 36 -10.09 -2.03 -14.06
C ILE A 36 -10.11 -1.13 -15.29
N ASN A 37 -9.11 -1.30 -16.15
CA ASN A 37 -8.98 -0.62 -17.42
C ASN A 37 -8.70 -1.62 -18.54
N GLY A 38 -9.08 -1.28 -19.77
CA GLY A 38 -8.79 -2.09 -20.96
C GLY A 38 -9.76 -3.22 -21.29
N LEU A 39 -10.81 -3.43 -20.50
CA LEU A 39 -11.86 -4.41 -20.82
C LEU A 39 -13.05 -3.77 -21.55
N PRO A 40 -13.62 -4.44 -22.57
CA PRO A 40 -14.84 -3.99 -23.24
C PRO A 40 -16.01 -3.88 -22.28
N SER A 41 -16.93 -2.96 -22.52
CA SER A 41 -18.14 -2.77 -21.70
C SER A 41 -19.04 -4.01 -21.67
N SER A 42 -18.98 -4.85 -22.70
CA SER A 42 -19.71 -6.12 -22.79
C SER A 42 -19.20 -7.22 -21.85
N VAL A 43 -18.00 -7.08 -21.29
CA VAL A 43 -17.45 -8.02 -20.30
C VAL A 43 -17.98 -7.62 -18.90
N PRO A 44 -18.79 -8.48 -18.25
CA PRO A 44 -19.24 -8.24 -16.88
C PRO A 44 -18.06 -8.11 -15.93
N ARG A 45 -18.11 -7.09 -15.07
CA ARG A 45 -17.06 -6.81 -14.10
C ARG A 45 -17.64 -6.46 -12.73
N ILE A 46 -17.01 -6.97 -11.69
CA ILE A 46 -17.31 -6.61 -10.30
C ILE A 46 -16.03 -6.09 -9.66
N VAL A 47 -16.11 -4.94 -9.00
CA VAL A 47 -15.02 -4.37 -8.19
C VAL A 47 -15.49 -4.33 -6.74
N SER A 48 -14.92 -5.20 -5.91
CA SER A 48 -15.28 -5.33 -4.50
C SER A 48 -14.03 -5.37 -3.63
N SER A 49 -13.77 -4.29 -2.89
CA SER A 49 -12.61 -4.08 -2.02
C SER A 49 -13.07 -3.77 -0.60
N HIS A 50 -12.15 -3.86 0.37
CA HIS A 50 -12.46 -3.44 1.74
C HIS A 50 -12.88 -1.96 1.81
N ASP A 51 -12.20 -1.07 1.07
CA ASP A 51 -12.51 0.37 1.08
C ASP A 51 -13.91 0.71 0.51
N ASN A 52 -14.35 0.01 -0.55
CA ASN A 52 -15.64 0.30 -1.19
C ASN A 52 -16.81 -0.56 -0.68
N GLN A 53 -16.57 -1.54 0.20
CA GLN A 53 -17.58 -2.43 0.77
C GLN A 53 -18.50 -3.04 -0.31
N GLY A 54 -17.91 -3.51 -1.41
CA GLY A 54 -18.67 -4.02 -2.55
C GLY A 54 -19.44 -5.33 -2.26
N ALA A 55 -20.22 -5.76 -3.24
CA ALA A 55 -21.16 -6.88 -3.10
C ALA A 55 -20.51 -8.27 -2.89
N CYS A 56 -19.20 -8.40 -3.04
CA CYS A 56 -18.48 -9.67 -2.88
C CYS A 56 -17.42 -9.57 -1.76
N PRO A 57 -17.11 -10.68 -1.05
CA PRO A 57 -16.05 -10.67 -0.03
C PRO A 57 -14.72 -10.17 -0.59
N SER A 58 -13.99 -9.38 0.22
CA SER A 58 -12.67 -8.89 -0.17
C SER A 58 -11.62 -10.00 -0.12
N PHE A 59 -10.77 -10.10 -1.15
CA PHE A 59 -9.60 -10.99 -1.17
C PHE A 59 -8.35 -10.26 -1.69
N SER A 60 -7.17 -10.75 -1.32
CA SER A 60 -5.88 -10.28 -1.82
C SER A 60 -4.98 -11.45 -2.16
N LEU A 61 -4.22 -11.39 -3.25
CA LEU A 61 -3.33 -12.46 -3.72
C LEU A 61 -1.96 -12.49 -2.99
N SER A 62 -1.82 -11.83 -1.85
CA SER A 62 -0.57 -11.74 -1.09
C SER A 62 -0.45 -12.84 -0.02
N GLY A 63 0.62 -13.63 -0.06
CA GLY A 63 1.03 -14.57 1.01
C GLY A 63 0.05 -15.72 1.27
N ASP A 64 -0.07 -16.12 2.54
CA ASP A 64 -0.86 -17.28 3.03
C ASP A 64 -2.39 -17.16 2.82
N ARG A 65 -2.86 -16.10 2.16
CA ARG A 65 -4.28 -15.77 1.97
C ARG A 65 -4.95 -16.46 0.77
N LEU A 66 -4.21 -17.29 0.02
CA LEU A 66 -4.75 -18.10 -1.08
C LEU A 66 -5.89 -19.04 -0.64
N ASN A 67 -5.90 -19.42 0.65
CA ASN A 67 -6.88 -20.35 1.24
C ASN A 67 -8.34 -19.88 1.07
N SER A 68 -8.56 -18.56 0.97
CA SER A 68 -9.90 -17.98 0.82
C SER A 68 -10.41 -17.92 -0.62
N LEU A 69 -9.54 -18.09 -1.62
CA LEU A 69 -9.88 -17.81 -3.03
C LEU A 69 -10.95 -18.74 -3.59
N ASN A 70 -10.88 -20.03 -3.27
CA ASN A 70 -11.88 -20.99 -3.74
C ASN A 70 -13.26 -20.74 -3.14
N ALA A 71 -13.36 -20.22 -1.91
CA ALA A 71 -14.64 -19.87 -1.32
C ALA A 71 -15.30 -18.73 -2.09
N VAL A 72 -14.55 -17.66 -2.38
CA VAL A 72 -15.02 -16.53 -3.18
C VAL A 72 -15.35 -16.95 -4.62
N ALA A 73 -14.49 -17.75 -5.25
CA ALA A 73 -14.70 -18.21 -6.62
C ALA A 73 -15.97 -19.07 -6.76
N ARG A 74 -16.25 -19.95 -5.78
CA ARG A 74 -17.50 -20.71 -5.74
C ARG A 74 -18.72 -19.82 -5.56
N GLN A 75 -18.64 -18.83 -4.67
CA GLN A 75 -19.74 -17.91 -4.42
C GLN A 75 -20.10 -17.08 -5.65
N VAL A 76 -19.11 -16.60 -6.40
CA VAL A 76 -19.33 -15.68 -7.53
C VAL A 76 -19.50 -16.42 -8.87
N PHE A 77 -18.74 -17.49 -9.08
CA PHE A 77 -18.65 -18.19 -10.37
C PHE A 77 -19.08 -19.65 -10.33
N GLY A 78 -19.43 -20.19 -9.16
CA GLY A 78 -19.84 -21.60 -9.01
C GLY A 78 -18.71 -22.61 -9.25
N ARG A 79 -17.43 -22.18 -9.25
CA ARG A 79 -16.28 -23.05 -9.54
C ARG A 79 -15.04 -22.66 -8.74
N ASN A 80 -14.07 -23.58 -8.68
CA ASN A 80 -12.77 -23.31 -8.07
C ASN A 80 -11.89 -22.45 -8.99
N VAL A 81 -10.87 -21.84 -8.40
CA VAL A 81 -9.76 -21.22 -9.14
C VAL A 81 -8.92 -22.32 -9.78
N ASP A 82 -8.72 -22.25 -11.09
CA ASP A 82 -7.92 -23.23 -11.83
C ASP A 82 -6.42 -23.02 -11.58
N MET A 83 -5.96 -21.75 -11.53
CA MET A 83 -4.54 -21.39 -11.35
C MET A 83 -4.38 -19.96 -10.83
N VAL A 84 -3.30 -19.70 -10.08
CA VAL A 84 -2.91 -18.37 -9.58
C VAL A 84 -1.62 -17.93 -10.27
N PHE A 85 -1.61 -16.71 -10.81
CA PHE A 85 -0.46 -16.11 -11.47
C PHE A 85 0.03 -14.91 -10.66
N PRO A 86 1.15 -15.02 -9.91
CA PRO A 86 1.66 -13.91 -9.11
C PRO A 86 2.22 -12.81 -10.02
N ALA A 87 1.96 -11.55 -9.67
CA ALA A 87 2.55 -10.41 -10.35
C ALA A 87 4.05 -10.28 -10.00
N ARG A 88 4.87 -9.92 -10.99
CA ARG A 88 6.29 -9.58 -10.84
C ARG A 88 6.58 -8.30 -11.61
N GLY A 89 7.29 -7.36 -10.99
CA GLY A 89 7.62 -6.08 -11.63
C GLY A 89 6.39 -5.31 -12.13
N GLY A 90 5.28 -5.37 -11.40
CA GLY A 90 4.01 -4.72 -11.78
C GLY A 90 3.24 -5.39 -12.92
N LYS A 91 3.63 -6.60 -13.35
CA LYS A 91 2.97 -7.35 -14.43
C LYS A 91 2.57 -8.75 -13.97
N ALA A 92 1.38 -9.19 -14.34
CA ALA A 92 0.95 -10.58 -14.21
C ALA A 92 0.70 -11.15 -15.61
N LEU A 93 1.41 -12.21 -15.97
CA LEU A 93 1.26 -12.89 -17.26
C LEU A 93 0.48 -14.19 -17.05
N ILE A 94 -0.66 -14.31 -17.72
CA ILE A 94 -1.48 -15.52 -17.75
C ILE A 94 -1.20 -16.25 -19.06
N SER A 95 -0.32 -17.26 -19.00
CA SER A 95 0.09 -18.04 -20.17
C SER A 95 0.38 -19.48 -19.78
N GLY A 96 -0.14 -20.44 -20.54
CA GLY A 96 0.13 -21.86 -20.33
C GLY A 96 1.58 -22.25 -20.65
N SER A 97 2.26 -21.50 -21.52
CA SER A 97 3.67 -21.69 -21.86
C SER A 97 4.62 -20.80 -21.06
N GLY A 98 4.09 -19.85 -20.29
CA GLY A 98 4.87 -18.79 -19.62
C GLY A 98 5.47 -17.75 -20.56
N ALA A 99 5.34 -17.91 -21.88
CA ALA A 99 5.83 -16.94 -22.87
C ALA A 99 4.83 -15.79 -23.05
N GLU A 100 5.37 -14.58 -23.20
CA GLU A 100 4.59 -13.38 -23.51
C GLU A 100 4.17 -13.39 -24.99
N ALA A 101 2.89 -13.12 -25.27
CA ALA A 101 2.45 -12.96 -26.65
C ALA A 101 2.94 -11.61 -27.19
N GLY A 102 3.56 -11.58 -28.37
CA GLY A 102 4.07 -10.33 -28.96
C GLY A 102 2.98 -9.34 -29.42
N ASN A 103 1.71 -9.79 -29.51
CA ASN A 103 0.59 -9.00 -29.99
C ASN A 103 -0.55 -8.98 -28.96
N TRP A 104 -0.59 -7.93 -28.14
CA TRP A 104 -1.66 -7.71 -27.16
C TRP A 104 -2.74 -6.80 -27.74
N VAL A 105 -4.00 -7.18 -27.57
CA VAL A 105 -5.15 -6.31 -27.79
C VAL A 105 -5.74 -5.87 -26.46
N THR A 106 -6.24 -4.64 -26.41
CA THR A 106 -7.00 -4.06 -25.31
C THR A 106 -8.21 -3.33 -25.88
N ASP A 107 -9.21 -3.05 -25.05
CA ASP A 107 -10.37 -2.29 -25.52
C ASP A 107 -9.97 -0.89 -25.99
N ARG A 108 -10.59 -0.39 -27.07
CA ARG A 108 -10.24 0.93 -27.61
C ARG A 108 -10.61 2.08 -26.67
N ALA A 109 -11.55 1.88 -25.76
CA ALA A 109 -11.91 2.85 -24.73
C ALA A 109 -10.97 2.79 -23.51
N ALA A 110 -9.92 1.96 -23.55
CA ALA A 110 -8.89 1.95 -22.51
C ALA A 110 -8.31 3.36 -22.33
N GLN A 111 -8.30 3.83 -21.09
CA GLN A 111 -7.68 5.11 -20.78
C GLN A 111 -6.17 4.92 -20.60
N SER A 112 -5.37 5.98 -20.80
CA SER A 112 -3.95 5.95 -20.45
C SER A 112 -3.77 5.72 -18.95
N THR A 113 -2.68 5.08 -18.52
CA THR A 113 -2.37 4.93 -17.08
C THR A 113 -2.30 6.26 -16.35
N GLU A 114 -1.77 7.29 -17.00
CA GLU A 114 -1.64 8.63 -16.42
C GLU A 114 -2.98 9.30 -16.12
N SER A 115 -4.09 8.95 -16.80
CA SER A 115 -5.39 9.57 -16.51
C SER A 115 -5.98 9.12 -15.17
N PHE A 116 -5.47 8.04 -14.59
CA PHE A 116 -5.85 7.59 -13.25
C PHE A 116 -5.01 8.25 -12.15
N ARG A 117 -3.94 8.97 -12.53
CA ARG A 117 -3.11 9.71 -11.61
C ARG A 117 -3.82 11.00 -11.22
N LEU A 118 -3.81 11.31 -9.92
CA LEU A 118 -4.29 12.61 -9.44
C LEU A 118 -3.22 13.67 -9.72
N ALA A 119 -3.58 14.69 -10.48
CA ALA A 119 -2.71 15.83 -10.77
C ALA A 119 -2.25 16.48 -9.45
N ASP A 120 -1.03 17.03 -9.45
CA ASP A 120 -0.43 17.74 -8.31
C ASP A 120 -0.31 16.94 -7.01
N THR A 121 -0.51 15.62 -7.06
CA THR A 121 -0.23 14.73 -5.93
C THR A 121 1.14 14.04 -6.08
N PRO A 122 1.83 13.77 -4.96
CA PRO A 122 3.02 12.92 -4.97
C PRO A 122 2.73 11.55 -5.62
N LEU A 123 3.76 10.93 -6.18
CA LEU A 123 3.67 9.52 -6.57
C LEU A 123 3.25 8.68 -5.36
N ALA A 124 2.50 7.61 -5.59
CA ALA A 124 2.06 6.74 -4.50
C ALA A 124 3.19 5.80 -4.04
N GLY A 125 3.09 5.35 -2.79
CA GLY A 125 3.96 4.34 -2.19
C GLY A 125 5.44 4.74 -2.15
N GLU A 126 6.31 3.75 -2.37
CA GLU A 126 7.77 3.90 -2.34
C GLU A 126 8.29 4.91 -3.35
N ALA A 127 7.74 4.93 -4.58
CA ALA A 127 8.14 5.90 -5.61
C ALA A 127 7.90 7.36 -5.16
N GLY A 128 6.87 7.60 -4.33
CA GLY A 128 6.62 8.90 -3.71
C GLY A 128 7.65 9.28 -2.65
N LEU A 129 8.10 8.30 -1.86
CA LEU A 129 9.13 8.48 -0.84
C LEU A 129 10.49 8.75 -1.50
N ASP A 130 10.85 7.99 -2.53
CA ASP A 130 12.10 8.15 -3.27
C ASP A 130 12.19 9.52 -3.95
N ASP A 131 11.11 9.96 -4.58
CA ASP A 131 11.03 11.30 -5.17
C ASP A 131 11.18 12.39 -4.10
N ALA A 132 10.59 12.20 -2.92
CA ALA A 132 10.69 13.13 -1.81
C ALA A 132 12.10 13.19 -1.19
N VAL A 133 12.80 12.06 -1.14
CA VAL A 133 14.22 12.01 -0.75
C VAL A 133 15.09 12.72 -1.78
N ARG A 134 14.92 12.39 -3.06
CA ARG A 134 15.66 13.01 -4.17
C ARG A 134 15.49 14.53 -4.21
N LYS A 135 14.28 15.03 -3.93
CA LYS A 135 13.96 16.46 -3.88
C LYS A 135 14.31 17.13 -2.55
N GLY A 136 14.81 16.38 -1.56
CA GLY A 136 15.23 16.90 -0.26
C GLY A 136 14.09 17.33 0.67
N TYR A 137 12.89 16.80 0.49
CA TYR A 137 11.80 16.92 1.47
C TYR A 137 11.98 15.94 2.62
N LEU A 138 12.56 14.78 2.32
CA LEU A 138 12.91 13.74 3.27
C LEU A 138 14.41 13.47 3.23
N ARG A 139 14.95 12.96 4.33
CA ARG A 139 16.19 12.17 4.34
C ARG A 139 15.93 10.84 5.03
N GLU A 140 16.74 9.84 4.76
CA GLU A 140 16.72 8.63 5.57
C GLU A 140 17.01 8.94 7.04
N ALA A 141 16.28 8.25 7.92
CA ALA A 141 16.46 8.35 9.35
C ALA A 141 17.61 7.46 9.79
N THR A 142 18.37 7.96 10.75
CA THR A 142 19.45 7.24 11.41
C THR A 142 18.94 6.67 12.74
N PRO A 143 19.65 5.69 13.32
CA PRO A 143 19.37 5.24 14.68
C PRO A 143 19.41 6.36 15.73
N ALA A 144 20.11 7.47 15.46
CA ALA A 144 20.14 8.63 16.35
C ALA A 144 18.79 9.36 16.39
N ASP A 145 18.07 9.45 15.26
CA ASP A 145 16.76 10.11 15.20
C ASP A 145 15.74 9.39 16.11
N ALA A 146 15.74 8.05 16.08
CA ALA A 146 14.92 7.23 16.97
C ALA A 146 15.28 7.40 18.45
N ARG A 147 16.57 7.40 18.79
CA ARG A 147 17.02 7.64 20.18
C ARG A 147 16.65 9.03 20.68
N ASN A 148 16.81 10.04 19.84
CA ASN A 148 16.45 11.42 20.17
C ASN A 148 14.96 11.55 20.46
N TRP A 149 14.11 10.87 19.70
CA TRP A 149 12.67 10.80 20.00
C TRP A 149 12.40 10.16 21.36
N GLN A 150 13.00 9.00 21.63
CA GLN A 150 12.79 8.30 22.90
C GLN A 150 13.21 9.14 24.12
N MET A 151 14.36 9.81 24.03
CA MET A 151 14.82 10.70 25.10
C MET A 151 13.87 11.90 25.28
N ALA A 152 13.43 12.52 24.19
CA ALA A 152 12.50 13.65 24.25
C ALA A 152 11.13 13.24 24.82
N ALA A 153 10.59 12.10 24.40
CA ALA A 153 9.32 11.57 24.91
C ALA A 153 9.42 11.18 26.39
N ALA A 154 10.50 10.52 26.82
CA ALA A 154 10.72 10.17 28.22
C ALA A 154 10.86 11.40 29.12
N ALA A 155 11.61 12.42 28.67
CA ALA A 155 11.74 13.68 29.39
C ALA A 155 10.39 14.40 29.57
N ALA A 156 9.47 14.28 28.59
CA ALA A 156 8.15 14.89 28.64
C ALA A 156 7.16 14.16 29.55
N GLN A 157 7.28 12.84 29.68
CA GLN A 157 6.45 12.04 30.57
C GLN A 157 6.82 12.21 32.06
N GLY A 158 8.01 12.76 32.34
CA GLY A 158 8.53 12.92 33.70
C GLY A 158 8.93 11.58 34.33
N ALA A 159 9.51 11.63 35.54
CA ALA A 159 9.68 10.43 36.34
C ALA A 159 8.28 9.97 36.78
N GLY A 160 7.73 8.95 36.11
CA GLY A 160 6.48 8.33 36.56
C GLY A 160 6.62 7.82 37.99
N ASP A 161 5.49 7.53 38.64
CA ASP A 161 5.42 6.92 39.98
C ASP A 161 5.75 5.41 39.92
N VAL A 162 6.88 5.09 39.30
CA VAL A 162 7.39 3.73 39.13
C VAL A 162 8.70 3.63 39.89
N PRO A 163 8.82 2.72 40.87
CA PRO A 163 10.06 2.53 41.61
C PRO A 163 11.24 2.21 40.67
N PRO A 164 12.45 2.71 40.97
CA PRO A 164 13.63 2.42 40.16
C PRO A 164 13.90 0.91 40.15
N VAL A 165 14.00 0.33 38.95
CA VAL A 165 14.40 -1.07 38.76
C VAL A 165 15.93 -1.16 38.76
N TYR A 166 16.51 -2.06 39.56
CA TYR A 166 17.95 -2.34 39.54
C TYR A 166 18.39 -2.75 38.12
N GLY A 167 19.32 -2.01 37.52
CA GLY A 167 19.73 -2.18 36.11
C GLY A 167 18.94 -1.33 35.09
N GLY A 168 17.90 -0.61 35.54
CA GLY A 168 17.06 0.29 34.73
C GLY A 168 16.05 -0.42 33.83
N THR A 169 14.93 0.25 33.55
CA THR A 169 14.02 -0.16 32.46
C THR A 169 14.55 0.40 31.14
N LYS A 170 15.00 -0.47 30.23
CA LYS A 170 15.36 -0.04 28.87
C LYS A 170 14.06 0.22 28.09
N PRO A 171 13.80 1.46 27.63
CA PRO A 171 12.63 1.73 26.81
C PRO A 171 12.68 0.87 25.54
N ARG A 172 11.54 0.33 25.13
CA ARG A 172 11.47 -0.44 23.88
C ARG A 172 11.94 0.44 22.72
N PRO A 173 12.90 -0.04 21.89
CA PRO A 173 13.38 0.71 20.74
C PRO A 173 12.22 1.07 19.82
N VAL A 174 12.19 2.32 19.38
CA VAL A 174 11.29 2.75 18.30
C VAL A 174 11.59 1.90 17.08
N ARG A 175 10.56 1.24 16.53
CA ARG A 175 10.72 0.45 15.32
C ARG A 175 10.93 1.38 14.14
N MET A 176 12.08 1.26 13.48
CA MET A 176 12.39 1.98 12.25
C MET A 176 12.11 1.05 11.06
N TYR A 177 10.99 1.28 10.37
CA TYR A 177 10.66 0.60 9.12
C TYR A 177 10.49 1.66 8.04
N HIS A 178 11.30 1.59 6.96
CA HIS A 178 11.44 2.63 5.93
C HIS A 178 11.37 4.03 6.57
N ALA A 179 12.38 4.35 7.38
CA ALA A 179 12.31 5.48 8.29
C ALA A 179 12.93 6.74 7.68
N TYR A 180 12.25 7.87 7.80
CA TYR A 180 12.63 9.15 7.22
C TYR A 180 12.48 10.30 8.22
N VAL A 181 13.28 11.35 8.02
CA VAL A 181 13.14 12.62 8.72
C VAL A 181 12.57 13.66 7.76
N VAL A 182 11.51 14.34 8.19
CA VAL A 182 10.86 15.40 7.42
C VAL A 182 11.67 16.68 7.53
N LEU A 183 12.13 17.21 6.41
CA LEU A 183 13.01 18.37 6.36
C LEU A 183 12.27 19.68 6.06
N LYS A 184 11.14 19.60 5.35
CA LYS A 184 10.36 20.75 4.84
C LYS A 184 8.87 20.39 4.82
N PRO A 185 7.95 21.35 4.64
CA PRO A 185 6.52 21.06 4.43
C PRO A 185 6.33 19.97 3.36
N PHE A 186 5.70 18.87 3.75
CA PHE A 186 5.61 17.65 2.96
C PHE A 186 4.17 17.12 2.98
N THR A 187 3.76 16.51 1.87
CA THR A 187 2.49 15.77 1.79
C THR A 187 2.84 14.30 1.64
N LEU A 188 2.34 13.48 2.56
CA LEU A 188 2.53 12.03 2.54
C LEU A 188 1.97 11.46 1.22
N PRO A 189 2.74 10.62 0.51
CA PRO A 189 2.22 9.92 -0.65
C PRO A 189 1.07 8.98 -0.23
N ALA A 190 0.08 8.82 -1.10
CA ALA A 190 -0.94 7.79 -0.92
C ALA A 190 -0.30 6.40 -1.01
N GLY A 191 -0.97 5.35 -0.52
CA GLY A 191 -0.48 3.98 -0.71
C GLY A 191 0.57 3.51 0.29
N LEU A 192 0.83 4.25 1.38
CA LEU A 192 1.74 3.84 2.45
C LEU A 192 1.13 2.77 3.37
N TYR A 193 0.89 1.59 2.82
CA TYR A 193 0.28 0.45 3.51
C TYR A 193 1.18 -0.79 3.43
N GLY A 194 1.01 -1.70 4.38
CA GLY A 194 1.75 -2.97 4.39
C GLY A 194 3.26 -2.77 4.30
N ALA A 195 3.89 -3.36 3.28
CA ALA A 195 5.33 -3.28 3.04
C ALA A 195 5.81 -1.87 2.64
N HIS A 196 4.92 -1.01 2.15
CA HIS A 196 5.25 0.39 1.84
C HIS A 196 4.88 1.35 2.98
N SER A 197 4.54 0.84 4.17
CA SER A 197 4.44 1.70 5.35
C SER A 197 5.80 2.26 5.73
N ALA A 198 5.80 3.47 6.29
CA ALA A 198 7.02 4.18 6.64
C ALA A 198 6.99 4.72 8.07
N THR A 199 8.16 5.11 8.58
CA THR A 199 8.29 5.79 9.87
C THR A 199 8.77 7.21 9.65
N PHE A 200 8.07 8.20 10.18
CA PHE A 200 8.41 9.61 10.00
C PHE A 200 8.79 10.26 11.31
N PHE A 201 9.93 10.93 11.34
CA PHE A 201 10.31 11.86 12.41
C PHE A 201 10.15 13.28 11.90
N VAL A 202 9.38 14.10 12.63
CA VAL A 202 9.17 15.52 12.32
C VAL A 202 9.96 16.35 13.32
N PRO A 203 11.12 16.93 12.94
CA PRO A 203 11.91 17.76 13.84
C PRO A 203 11.16 19.00 14.30
N LYS A 204 11.59 19.55 15.44
CA LYS A 204 11.04 20.80 15.98
C LYS A 204 11.20 21.93 14.97
N GLY A 205 10.13 22.70 14.75
CA GLY A 205 10.07 23.80 13.78
C GLY A 205 9.68 23.37 12.36
N VAL A 206 9.66 22.06 12.05
CA VAL A 206 9.17 21.56 10.77
C VAL A 206 7.66 21.28 10.89
N PRO A 207 6.82 21.80 9.98
CA PRO A 207 5.39 21.51 10.01
C PRO A 207 5.12 20.02 9.84
N ARG A 208 4.14 19.50 10.59
CA ARG A 208 3.63 18.14 10.43
C ARG A 208 3.18 17.90 8.98
N PRO A 209 3.58 16.78 8.35
CA PRO A 209 3.21 16.50 6.98
C PRO A 209 1.69 16.31 6.84
N LYS A 210 1.17 16.72 5.69
CA LYS A 210 -0.26 16.59 5.32
C LYS A 210 -0.54 15.22 4.69
N GLY A 211 -1.81 14.87 4.56
CA GLY A 211 -2.26 13.63 3.91
C GLY A 211 -2.42 12.45 4.87
N PRO A 212 -2.96 11.32 4.37
CA PRO A 212 -3.22 10.15 5.20
C PRO A 212 -1.91 9.42 5.55
N LEU A 213 -1.79 8.95 6.80
CA LEU A 213 -0.65 8.13 7.24
C LEU A 213 -0.67 6.72 6.67
N GLY A 214 -1.83 6.20 6.27
CA GLY A 214 -1.99 4.78 5.95
C GLY A 214 -1.60 3.91 7.15
N HIS A 215 -0.68 2.97 6.95
CA HIS A 215 -0.09 2.15 8.02
C HIS A 215 1.25 2.71 8.52
N SER A 216 1.60 3.94 8.16
CA SER A 216 2.81 4.59 8.63
C SER A 216 2.69 5.05 10.08
N THR A 217 3.83 5.33 10.68
CA THR A 217 3.94 5.90 12.03
C THR A 217 4.65 7.24 11.97
N LEU A 218 4.20 8.21 12.76
CA LEU A 218 4.76 9.55 12.81
C LEU A 218 5.03 9.98 14.24
N TYR A 219 6.26 10.44 14.46
CA TYR A 219 6.79 10.98 15.71
C TYR A 219 7.02 12.49 15.55
N ASP A 220 6.24 13.30 16.25
CA ASP A 220 6.20 14.75 16.08
C ASP A 220 6.92 15.47 17.22
N PHE A 221 8.13 15.98 16.99
CA PHE A 221 8.92 16.66 18.01
C PHE A 221 8.37 18.05 18.40
N ASN A 222 7.43 18.60 17.64
CA ASN A 222 6.81 19.88 18.00
C ASN A 222 5.86 19.71 19.20
N THR A 223 5.13 18.60 19.22
CA THR A 223 4.08 18.32 20.22
C THR A 223 4.42 17.15 21.13
N LEU A 224 5.51 16.43 20.83
CA LEU A 224 5.88 15.17 21.47
C LEU A 224 4.75 14.12 21.40
N SER A 225 3.98 14.17 20.31
CA SER A 225 2.92 13.21 20.01
C SER A 225 3.34 12.13 19.00
N CYS A 226 2.73 10.95 19.15
CA CYS A 226 2.84 9.84 18.21
C CYS A 226 1.50 9.65 17.51
N ALA A 227 1.50 9.47 16.18
CA ALA A 227 0.32 9.03 15.43
C ALA A 227 0.62 7.87 14.47
N GLY A 228 -0.35 6.98 14.28
CA GLY A 228 -0.22 5.83 13.38
C GLY A 228 -0.27 4.50 14.11
N VAL A 229 0.01 3.42 13.38
CA VAL A 229 -0.24 2.04 13.84
C VAL A 229 0.68 1.59 14.96
N ALA A 230 1.87 2.19 15.10
CA ALA A 230 2.81 1.85 16.18
C ALA A 230 2.72 2.80 17.39
N CYS A 231 1.66 3.60 17.49
CA CYS A 231 1.48 4.61 18.55
C CYS A 231 0.56 4.19 19.71
N ARG A 232 0.27 2.89 19.85
CA ARG A 232 -0.42 2.29 21.01
C ARG A 232 0.29 0.96 21.33
N HIS A 233 0.59 0.57 22.56
CA HIS A 233 0.23 1.07 23.91
C HIS A 233 1.49 1.25 24.76
#